data_AF-A0A1T1CRJ1-F1
#
_entry.id   AF-A0A1T1CRJ1-F1
#
_cell.length_a   1.000
_cell.length_b   1.000
_cell.length_c   1.000
_cell.angle_alpha   90.00
_cell.angle_beta   90.00
_cell.angle_gamma   90.00
#
_symmetry.space_group_name_H-M   'P 1'
#
loop_
_entity.id
_entity.type
_entity.pdbx_description
1 polymer ?
#
loop_
_entity_poly.entity_id
_entity_poly.type
_entity_poly.pdbx_seq_one_letter_code
_entity_poly.pdbx_strand_id
1 'polypeptide(L)'
;MRSWLQELEPLVPTLPVWADELYLELHRGCATTHPDQKRHNRTAERLLLEAERVLWWAQRMGRRQWDPAVEGRLCPAQRLQRCWQTLLFHQFHDILPGTATGEVFAQLENQWRRLRRQASHVRDQVLQELLGTAPRDGPRSAAGDHWVAVQLQPAGPWPRVVRLPPSQQHQVLPPMAGVGWWWFQSTGEASAPPLHPVRIHQAATPHHWQLDNGLCTVRCGPEGVLQLFPPSGRQVLEQPLALGRWRDRGEYWDAWDLAPDHRQHSLGGVTLGQPELLEQNPCMVRLRWRGAFGQSRISMTVCLAAGSPYVELRLSVNWRQVHELLSLDADLAQPAERWAADTSGGVIERPARPRTAGERSRWHCAVVSWMALLQQQGGLAVLVDGPQGIHVQDHRLSVALLRGATWPDPGADRGWWRQRLGLMPLDGGWCESHVPAAADHLRWPLWLRPLPSAQRPDPARQLWFPWPEYTQRLLELRPTENGRQSQLTLQQLAPCRGRLGWLRLFTDAELKPLQPWEIRSVPLSDRV
;
A
#
# COMPACT_ATOMS: atom_id res chain seq x y z
N MET A 1 -39.52 6.40 5.35
CA MET A 1 -38.35 5.60 5.76
C MET A 1 -38.14 5.58 7.27
N ARG A 2 -37.94 6.71 7.96
CA ARG A 2 -37.73 6.70 9.43
C ARG A 2 -38.89 6.10 10.23
N SER A 3 -40.13 6.47 9.91
CA SER A 3 -41.33 5.89 10.54
C SER A 3 -41.44 4.38 10.32
N TRP A 4 -41.23 3.92 9.09
CA TRP A 4 -41.19 2.50 8.74
C TRP A 4 -40.11 1.72 9.51
N LEU A 5 -38.91 2.29 9.71
CA LEU A 5 -37.87 1.67 10.53
C LEU A 5 -38.25 1.57 12.00
N GLN A 6 -38.97 2.56 12.54
CA GLN A 6 -39.47 2.52 13.93
C GLN A 6 -40.51 1.42 14.13
N GLU A 7 -41.34 1.15 13.13
CA GLU A 7 -42.30 0.04 13.16
C GLU A 7 -41.61 -1.34 13.21
N LEU A 8 -40.38 -1.43 12.68
CA LEU A 8 -39.58 -2.67 12.71
C LEU A 8 -38.74 -2.84 13.98
N GLU A 9 -38.50 -1.77 14.74
CA GLU A 9 -37.63 -1.80 15.93
C GLU A 9 -38.06 -2.85 16.97
N PRO A 10 -39.36 -3.06 17.26
CA PRO A 10 -39.82 -4.14 18.14
C PRO A 10 -39.49 -5.55 17.63
N LEU A 11 -39.25 -5.71 16.32
CA LEU A 11 -38.96 -7.00 15.69
C LEU A 11 -37.46 -7.33 15.68
N VAL A 12 -36.56 -6.41 16.03
CA VAL A 12 -35.11 -6.63 16.01
C VAL A 12 -34.67 -7.97 16.65
N PRO A 13 -35.22 -8.42 17.81
CA PRO A 13 -34.84 -9.70 18.40
C PRO A 13 -35.21 -10.95 17.57
N THR A 14 -36.12 -10.81 16.61
CA THR A 14 -36.61 -11.92 15.76
C THR A 14 -36.03 -11.90 14.34
N LEU A 15 -35.36 -10.82 13.95
CA LEU A 15 -34.78 -10.69 12.62
C LEU A 15 -33.55 -11.60 12.46
N PRO A 16 -33.34 -12.19 11.27
CA PRO A 16 -32.14 -12.96 10.99
C PRO A 16 -30.89 -12.07 11.03
N VAL A 17 -29.80 -12.62 11.56
CA VAL A 17 -28.51 -11.92 11.65
C VAL A 17 -27.56 -12.44 10.56
N TRP A 18 -27.03 -11.54 9.75
CA TRP A 18 -25.93 -11.82 8.83
C TRP A 18 -24.61 -11.33 9.45
N ALA A 19 -23.79 -12.26 9.95
CA ALA A 19 -22.54 -11.96 10.66
C ALA A 19 -21.28 -12.22 9.78
N ASP A 20 -21.31 -11.72 8.55
CA ASP A 20 -20.21 -11.81 7.59
C ASP A 20 -20.30 -10.64 6.59
N GLU A 21 -19.38 -10.55 5.65
CA GLU A 21 -19.49 -9.65 4.50
C GLU A 21 -20.75 -9.98 3.67
N LEU A 22 -21.46 -8.95 3.23
CA LEU A 22 -22.49 -9.06 2.19
C LEU A 22 -21.80 -9.15 0.82
N TYR A 23 -21.19 -10.30 0.55
CA TYR A 23 -20.45 -10.54 -0.67
C TYR A 23 -21.40 -10.57 -1.88
N LEU A 24 -21.18 -9.66 -2.82
CA LEU A 24 -21.91 -9.64 -4.08
C LEU A 24 -21.32 -10.69 -5.04
N GLU A 25 -22.13 -11.69 -5.41
CA GLU A 25 -21.71 -12.76 -6.31
C GLU A 25 -21.69 -12.35 -7.80
N LEU A 26 -21.49 -11.06 -8.06
CA LEU A 26 -21.44 -10.41 -9.38
C LEU A 26 -20.39 -9.29 -9.34
N HIS A 27 -20.05 -8.77 -10.50
CA HIS A 27 -19.19 -7.61 -10.69
C HIS A 27 -17.77 -7.77 -10.10
N ARG A 28 -17.23 -9.00 -10.18
CA ARG A 28 -15.91 -9.37 -9.63
C ARG A 28 -14.73 -8.69 -10.33
N GLY A 29 -14.92 -8.29 -11.57
CA GLY A 29 -13.96 -7.59 -12.41
C GLY A 29 -13.65 -6.16 -11.97
N CYS A 30 -14.57 -5.51 -11.25
CA CYS A 30 -14.46 -4.14 -10.73
C CYS A 30 -13.19 -3.86 -9.91
N ALA A 31 -12.63 -4.88 -9.26
CA ALA A 31 -11.41 -4.73 -8.47
C ALA A 31 -10.14 -4.54 -9.33
N THR A 32 -10.20 -4.89 -10.63
CA THR A 32 -9.01 -4.90 -11.52
C THR A 32 -9.13 -3.93 -12.69
N THR A 33 -10.32 -3.72 -13.25
CA THR A 33 -10.57 -2.79 -14.38
C THR A 33 -10.19 -1.36 -14.02
N HIS A 34 -9.62 -0.55 -14.92
CA HIS A 34 -9.13 0.81 -14.62
C HIS A 34 -8.23 0.91 -13.37
N PRO A 35 -7.07 0.22 -13.36
CA PRO A 35 -6.10 0.34 -12.27
C PRO A 35 -5.55 1.76 -12.12
N ASP A 36 -5.70 2.61 -13.14
CA ASP A 36 -5.24 4.00 -13.12
C ASP A 36 -6.11 4.76 -12.13
N GLN A 37 -7.43 4.67 -12.26
CA GLN A 37 -8.39 5.34 -11.38
C GLN A 37 -8.17 4.93 -9.92
N LYS A 38 -7.95 3.63 -9.67
CA LYS A 38 -7.62 3.09 -8.33
C LYS A 38 -6.29 3.64 -7.80
N ARG A 39 -5.28 3.80 -8.67
CA ARG A 39 -4.01 4.46 -8.33
C ARG A 39 -4.17 5.95 -8.05
N HIS A 40 -5.01 6.65 -8.82
CA HIS A 40 -5.36 8.03 -8.60
C HIS A 40 -6.03 8.22 -7.24
N ASN A 41 -7.05 7.42 -6.94
CA ASN A 41 -7.75 7.38 -5.66
C ASN A 41 -6.79 7.19 -4.48
N ARG A 42 -6.00 6.09 -4.47
CA ARG A 42 -5.03 5.82 -3.40
C ARG A 42 -4.05 6.97 -3.19
N THR A 43 -3.52 7.51 -4.29
CA THR A 43 -2.54 8.60 -4.21
C THR A 43 -3.18 9.86 -3.64
N ALA A 44 -4.43 10.15 -4.01
CA ALA A 44 -5.19 11.29 -3.51
C ALA A 44 -5.50 11.14 -2.01
N GLU A 45 -6.04 9.99 -1.58
CA GLU A 45 -6.27 9.66 -0.16
C GLU A 45 -5.01 9.89 0.67
N ARG A 46 -3.89 9.29 0.23
CA ARG A 46 -2.60 9.44 0.90
C ARG A 46 -2.19 10.91 1.02
N LEU A 47 -2.20 11.66 -0.09
CA LEU A 47 -1.75 13.05 -0.11
C LEU A 47 -2.63 13.96 0.74
N LEU A 48 -3.93 13.70 0.82
CA LEU A 48 -4.86 14.45 1.67
C LEU A 48 -4.56 14.19 3.15
N LEU A 49 -4.43 12.92 3.54
CA LEU A 49 -4.06 12.55 4.90
C LEU A 49 -2.69 13.11 5.31
N GLU A 50 -1.70 13.05 4.41
CA GLU A 50 -0.39 13.68 4.64
C GLU A 50 -0.50 15.20 4.83
N ALA A 51 -1.30 15.88 4.00
CA ALA A 51 -1.49 17.32 4.09
C ALA A 51 -2.18 17.74 5.40
N GLU A 52 -3.21 17.01 5.82
CA GLU A 52 -3.92 17.28 7.08
C GLU A 52 -3.01 17.07 8.30
N ARG A 53 -2.20 16.00 8.30
CA ARG A 53 -1.25 15.72 9.39
C ARG A 53 -0.21 16.81 9.55
N VAL A 54 0.33 17.33 8.45
CA VAL A 54 1.32 18.41 8.55
C VAL A 54 0.68 19.73 8.95
N LEU A 55 -0.56 20.01 8.53
CA LEU A 55 -1.32 21.17 9.02
C LEU A 55 -1.57 21.08 10.52
N TRP A 56 -2.01 19.91 11.00
CA TRP A 56 -2.17 19.64 12.41
C TRP A 56 -0.87 19.89 13.18
N TRP A 57 0.25 19.36 12.68
CA TRP A 57 1.56 19.57 13.28
C TRP A 57 2.01 21.04 13.28
N ALA A 58 1.80 21.76 12.18
CA ALA A 58 2.14 23.19 12.09
C ALA A 58 1.37 24.01 13.13
N GLN A 59 0.09 23.70 13.35
CA GLN A 59 -0.72 24.37 14.37
C GLN A 59 -0.22 24.07 15.79
N ARG A 60 0.17 22.82 16.07
CA ARG A 60 0.79 22.44 17.35
C ARG A 60 2.11 23.17 17.61
N MET A 61 2.87 23.45 16.56
CA MET A 61 4.09 24.27 16.63
C MET A 61 3.80 25.79 16.69
N GLY A 62 2.54 26.21 16.85
CA GLY A 62 2.14 27.62 16.98
C GLY A 62 2.20 28.42 15.67
N ARG A 63 2.25 27.76 14.50
CA ARG A 63 2.32 28.44 13.19
C ARG A 63 0.93 28.93 12.74
N ARG A 64 0.51 30.08 13.30
CA ARG A 64 -0.83 30.68 13.09
C ARG A 64 -1.20 30.95 11.63
N GLN A 65 -0.24 31.09 10.72
CA GLN A 65 -0.51 31.26 9.28
C GLN A 65 -1.17 30.04 8.61
N TRP A 66 -1.10 28.87 9.25
CA TRP A 66 -1.73 27.63 8.80
C TRP A 66 -3.04 27.32 9.55
N ASP A 67 -3.55 28.28 10.32
CA ASP A 67 -4.81 28.18 11.05
C ASP A 67 -6.01 28.26 10.07
N PRO A 68 -7.03 27.39 10.18
CA PRO A 68 -8.26 27.48 9.38
C PRO A 68 -8.99 28.82 9.47
N ALA A 69 -8.76 29.62 10.54
CA ALA A 69 -9.45 30.87 10.81
C ALA A 69 -8.86 32.14 10.13
N VAL A 70 -7.80 32.02 9.32
CA VAL A 70 -7.18 33.19 8.65
C VAL A 70 -8.08 33.70 7.50
N GLU A 71 -8.63 34.91 7.64
CA GLU A 71 -9.47 35.56 6.63
C GLU A 71 -8.69 36.07 5.39
N GLY A 72 -9.31 36.00 4.22
CA GLY A 72 -8.88 36.74 3.01
C GLY A 72 -8.48 35.90 1.77
N ARG A 73 -8.26 34.58 1.94
CA ARG A 73 -8.09 33.58 0.84
C ARG A 73 -8.65 32.23 1.32
N LEU A 74 -8.94 31.29 0.40
CA LEU A 74 -9.30 29.93 0.82
C LEU A 74 -8.17 29.36 1.68
N CYS A 75 -8.42 29.20 2.98
CA CYS A 75 -7.42 28.68 3.89
C CYS A 75 -7.06 27.24 3.47
N PRO A 76 -5.85 26.75 3.82
CA PRO A 76 -5.40 25.41 3.46
C PRO A 76 -6.44 24.32 3.79
N ALA A 77 -7.12 24.41 4.93
CA ALA A 77 -8.20 23.50 5.30
C ALA A 77 -9.37 23.50 4.31
N GLN A 78 -9.89 24.66 3.90
CA GLN A 78 -10.96 24.77 2.90
C GLN A 78 -10.54 24.23 1.52
N ARG A 79 -9.27 24.42 1.15
CA ARG A 79 -8.71 23.81 -0.08
C ARG A 79 -8.72 22.28 0.00
N LEU A 80 -8.29 21.72 1.13
CA LEU A 80 -8.30 20.26 1.34
C LEU A 80 -9.72 19.71 1.40
N GLN A 81 -10.67 20.42 2.02
CA GLN A 81 -12.08 20.05 2.03
C GLN A 81 -12.65 19.92 0.61
N ARG A 82 -12.36 20.86 -0.29
CA ARG A 82 -12.76 20.75 -1.71
C ARG A 82 -12.09 19.58 -2.43
N CYS A 83 -10.84 19.28 -2.06
CA CYS A 83 -10.14 18.10 -2.59
C CYS A 83 -10.79 16.81 -2.09
N TRP A 84 -11.19 16.72 -0.82
CA TRP A 84 -11.97 15.60 -0.28
C TRP A 84 -13.31 15.43 -1.00
N GLN A 85 -14.05 16.52 -1.22
CA GLN A 85 -15.30 16.47 -2.00
C GLN A 85 -15.07 15.92 -3.40
N THR A 86 -13.97 16.33 -4.06
CA THR A 86 -13.60 15.80 -5.39
C THR A 86 -13.24 14.32 -5.31
N LEU A 87 -12.42 13.90 -4.33
CA LEU A 87 -12.06 12.51 -4.10
C LEU A 87 -13.31 11.64 -3.91
N LEU A 88 -14.19 12.03 -2.98
CA LEU A 88 -15.41 11.29 -2.65
C LEU A 88 -16.36 11.21 -3.85
N PHE A 89 -16.46 12.28 -4.66
CA PHE A 89 -17.22 12.22 -5.90
C PHE A 89 -16.63 11.20 -6.88
N HIS A 90 -15.30 11.09 -6.98
CA HIS A 90 -14.66 10.07 -7.83
C HIS A 90 -14.69 8.66 -7.22
N GLN A 91 -15.04 8.52 -5.94
CA GLN A 91 -15.32 7.23 -5.30
C GLN A 91 -16.73 6.71 -5.60
N PHE A 92 -17.49 7.39 -6.46
CA PHE A 92 -18.77 6.89 -6.95
C PHE A 92 -18.64 5.47 -7.52
N HIS A 93 -19.67 4.67 -7.31
CA HIS A 93 -19.64 3.22 -7.54
C HIS A 93 -19.51 2.80 -9.01
N ASP A 94 -19.67 3.72 -9.97
CA ASP A 94 -19.34 3.45 -11.37
C ASP A 94 -17.98 4.05 -11.81
N ILE A 95 -17.44 4.98 -11.03
CA ILE A 95 -16.16 5.63 -11.33
C ILE A 95 -15.02 4.78 -10.78
N LEU A 96 -14.96 4.59 -9.46
CA LEU A 96 -13.81 3.91 -8.84
C LEU A 96 -13.71 2.43 -9.25
N PRO A 97 -14.82 1.68 -9.39
CA PRO A 97 -14.81 0.34 -9.96
C PRO A 97 -14.33 0.26 -11.41
N GLY A 98 -14.31 1.37 -12.15
CA GLY A 98 -13.82 1.37 -13.53
C GLY A 98 -14.89 0.93 -14.52
N THR A 99 -16.12 1.38 -14.33
CA THR A 99 -17.28 0.85 -15.06
C THR A 99 -18.11 1.97 -15.72
N ALA A 100 -17.52 3.14 -15.91
CA ALA A 100 -18.08 4.24 -16.69
C ALA A 100 -17.49 4.28 -18.11
N THR A 101 -18.06 5.10 -19.01
CA THR A 101 -17.53 5.22 -20.37
C THR A 101 -16.16 5.90 -20.39
N GLY A 102 -15.39 5.70 -21.47
CA GLY A 102 -14.06 6.31 -21.61
C GLY A 102 -14.06 7.83 -21.52
N GLU A 103 -15.14 8.52 -21.93
CA GLU A 103 -15.27 9.98 -21.80
C GLU A 103 -15.27 10.43 -20.34
N VAL A 104 -15.91 9.65 -19.44
CA VAL A 104 -15.91 9.96 -18.01
C VAL A 104 -14.47 9.95 -17.51
N PHE A 105 -13.71 8.88 -17.75
CA PHE A 105 -12.31 8.80 -17.28
C PHE A 105 -11.41 9.88 -17.89
N ALA A 106 -11.61 10.22 -19.16
CA ALA A 106 -10.90 11.33 -19.81
C ALA A 106 -11.16 12.68 -19.12
N GLN A 107 -12.41 12.95 -18.71
CA GLN A 107 -12.78 14.17 -17.97
C GLN A 107 -12.19 14.20 -16.55
N LEU A 108 -12.21 13.06 -15.85
CA LEU A 108 -11.75 12.95 -14.48
C LEU A 108 -10.22 13.11 -14.36
N GLU A 109 -9.45 12.75 -15.38
CA GLU A 109 -7.98 12.78 -15.33
C GLU A 109 -7.43 14.16 -14.95
N ASN A 110 -8.01 15.24 -15.49
CA ASN A 110 -7.60 16.60 -15.14
C ASN A 110 -7.95 16.96 -13.69
N GLN A 111 -9.09 16.50 -13.20
CA GLN A 111 -9.53 16.72 -11.83
C GLN A 111 -8.63 15.97 -10.85
N TRP A 112 -8.30 14.71 -11.13
CA TRP A 112 -7.34 13.95 -10.35
C TRP A 112 -5.96 14.62 -10.28
N ARG A 113 -5.43 15.08 -11.42
CA ARG A 113 -4.15 15.80 -11.46
C ARG A 113 -4.20 17.08 -10.64
N ARG A 114 -5.31 17.82 -10.69
CA ARG A 114 -5.50 19.04 -9.90
C ARG A 114 -5.54 18.72 -8.41
N LEU A 115 -6.35 17.76 -7.98
CA LEU A 115 -6.48 17.30 -6.60
C LEU A 115 -5.11 16.92 -6.03
N ARG A 116 -4.40 16.00 -6.68
CA ARG A 116 -3.09 15.52 -6.20
C ARG A 116 -2.09 16.67 -6.09
N ARG A 117 -2.03 17.57 -7.08
CA ARG A 117 -1.16 18.75 -7.03
C ARG A 117 -1.50 19.65 -5.84
N GLN A 118 -2.78 19.95 -5.63
CA GLN A 118 -3.22 20.82 -4.54
C GLN A 118 -2.91 20.24 -3.16
N ALA A 119 -3.20 18.94 -2.95
CA ALA A 119 -2.89 18.25 -1.69
C ALA A 119 -1.37 18.17 -1.45
N SER A 120 -0.59 17.75 -2.46
CA SER A 120 0.88 17.71 -2.33
C SER A 120 1.48 19.09 -2.12
N HIS A 121 0.89 20.14 -2.69
CA HIS A 121 1.38 21.51 -2.53
C HIS A 121 1.15 22.03 -1.11
N VAL A 122 -0.02 21.78 -0.50
CA VAL A 122 -0.23 22.09 0.93
C VAL A 122 0.82 21.36 1.77
N ARG A 123 0.95 20.04 1.59
CA ARG A 123 1.92 19.24 2.35
C ARG A 123 3.34 19.78 2.22
N ASP A 124 3.79 20.03 0.98
CA ASP A 124 5.15 20.48 0.70
C ASP A 124 5.43 21.89 1.23
N GLN A 125 4.48 22.83 1.12
CA GLN A 125 4.66 24.18 1.66
C GLN A 125 4.82 24.18 3.18
N VAL A 126 3.96 23.43 3.87
CA VAL A 126 4.01 23.33 5.34
C VAL A 126 5.35 22.73 5.78
N LEU A 127 5.77 21.60 5.18
CA LEU A 127 7.05 20.98 5.51
C LEU A 127 8.25 21.86 5.15
N GLN A 128 8.19 22.57 4.03
CA GLN A 128 9.26 23.50 3.64
C GLN A 128 9.44 24.62 4.64
N GLU A 129 8.35 25.20 5.14
CA GLU A 129 8.40 26.24 6.15
C GLU A 129 8.87 25.71 7.51
N LEU A 130 8.32 24.57 7.95
CA LEU A 130 8.68 23.97 9.23
C LEU A 130 10.14 23.55 9.31
N LEU A 131 10.69 23.07 8.20
CA LEU A 131 12.04 22.48 8.13
C LEU A 131 13.05 23.39 7.43
N GLY A 132 12.63 24.53 6.91
CA GLY A 132 13.47 25.49 6.17
C GLY A 132 13.95 25.03 4.78
N THR A 133 13.47 23.88 4.27
CA THR A 133 13.98 23.30 3.02
C THR A 133 13.66 24.14 1.79
N ALA A 134 14.55 24.13 0.79
CA ALA A 134 14.30 24.77 -0.50
C ALA A 134 13.23 24.04 -1.35
N PRO A 135 12.58 24.74 -2.31
CA PRO A 135 11.72 24.11 -3.31
C PRO A 135 12.48 23.04 -4.11
N ARG A 136 11.77 21.98 -4.50
CA ARG A 136 12.34 20.86 -5.27
C ARG A 136 13.00 21.30 -6.60
N ASP A 137 12.45 22.35 -7.21
CA ASP A 137 12.83 22.88 -8.53
C ASP A 137 13.60 24.21 -8.44
N GLY A 138 14.08 24.58 -7.24
CA GLY A 138 14.97 25.73 -7.09
C GLY A 138 16.29 25.55 -7.87
N PRO A 139 17.07 26.61 -8.10
CA PRO A 139 18.43 26.45 -8.62
C PRO A 139 19.12 25.38 -7.78
N ARG A 140 19.79 24.41 -8.43
CA ARG A 140 20.62 23.43 -7.74
C ARG A 140 21.60 24.20 -6.87
N SER A 141 21.23 24.47 -5.63
CA SER A 141 22.15 24.86 -4.58
C SER A 141 23.29 23.88 -4.73
N ALA A 142 24.52 24.38 -4.86
CA ALA A 142 25.73 23.56 -4.85
C ALA A 142 25.50 22.46 -3.81
N ALA A 143 25.50 21.20 -4.28
CA ALA A 143 24.84 20.08 -3.63
C ALA A 143 25.00 20.17 -2.11
N GLY A 144 23.92 20.48 -1.40
CA GLY A 144 23.95 20.40 0.05
C GLY A 144 24.22 18.93 0.40
N ASP A 145 25.27 18.68 1.19
CA ASP A 145 25.56 17.34 1.69
C ASP A 145 24.48 16.85 2.66
N HIS A 146 23.42 17.59 2.93
CA HIS A 146 22.43 17.29 3.96
C HIS A 146 21.05 17.01 3.34
N TRP A 147 20.37 16.02 3.91
CA TRP A 147 19.05 15.57 3.48
C TRP A 147 18.13 15.44 4.68
N VAL A 148 16.84 15.64 4.42
CA VAL A 148 15.76 15.32 5.35
C VAL A 148 14.79 14.35 4.73
N ALA A 149 14.41 13.33 5.49
CA ALA A 149 13.35 12.40 5.17
C ALA A 149 12.26 12.48 6.25
N VAL A 150 11.01 12.65 5.84
CA VAL A 150 9.85 12.74 6.75
C VAL A 150 8.93 11.54 6.52
N GLN A 151 8.58 10.86 7.61
CA GLN A 151 7.58 9.79 7.64
C GLN A 151 6.27 10.35 8.22
N LEU A 152 5.22 10.37 7.39
CA LEU A 152 3.90 10.90 7.76
C LEU A 152 2.86 9.82 8.08
N GLN A 153 3.24 8.54 7.99
CA GLN A 153 2.42 7.39 8.38
C GLN A 153 3.29 6.38 9.13
N PRO A 154 2.87 5.88 10.31
CA PRO A 154 3.53 4.77 10.98
C PRO A 154 3.58 3.54 10.06
N ALA A 155 4.75 2.89 9.97
CA ALA A 155 4.99 1.89 8.94
C ALA A 155 5.90 0.76 9.42
N GLY A 156 5.65 0.31 10.65
CA GLY A 156 6.28 -0.86 11.24
C GLY A 156 7.72 -0.66 11.76
N PRO A 157 8.32 -1.74 12.29
CA PRO A 157 9.63 -1.71 12.93
C PRO A 157 10.82 -1.86 11.96
N TRP A 158 10.63 -1.60 10.66
CA TRP A 158 11.68 -1.82 9.65
C TRP A 158 12.38 -0.53 9.22
N PRO A 159 13.67 -0.61 8.85
CA PRO A 159 14.40 0.54 8.33
C PRO A 159 13.87 0.94 6.95
N ARG A 160 14.14 2.20 6.56
CA ARG A 160 13.80 2.73 5.23
C ARG A 160 15.05 2.91 4.40
N VAL A 161 15.12 2.25 3.25
CA VAL A 161 16.19 2.47 2.27
C VAL A 161 15.76 3.57 1.29
N VAL A 162 16.52 4.66 1.22
CA VAL A 162 16.29 5.78 0.29
C VAL A 162 17.45 5.92 -0.69
N ARG A 163 17.14 6.34 -1.92
CA ARG A 163 18.12 6.61 -2.98
C ARG A 163 18.19 8.11 -3.27
N LEU A 164 19.36 8.73 -3.12
CA LEU A 164 19.54 10.18 -3.19
C LEU A 164 19.68 10.71 -4.64
N PRO A 165 18.83 11.65 -5.11
CA PRO A 165 18.75 12.04 -6.52
C PRO A 165 19.94 12.71 -7.26
N PRO A 166 21.02 13.24 -6.64
CA PRO A 166 22.22 13.58 -7.41
C PRO A 166 23.27 12.46 -7.40
N SER A 167 23.55 11.85 -6.24
CA SER A 167 24.63 10.86 -6.09
C SER A 167 24.23 9.42 -6.43
N GLN A 168 22.92 9.13 -6.49
CA GLN A 168 22.36 7.77 -6.60
C GLN A 168 22.78 6.81 -5.48
N GLN A 169 23.38 7.35 -4.40
CA GLN A 169 23.77 6.59 -3.23
C GLN A 169 22.55 6.20 -2.40
N HIS A 170 22.69 5.09 -1.68
CA HIS A 170 21.66 4.58 -0.79
C HIS A 170 21.96 4.96 0.66
N GLN A 171 20.94 5.45 1.36
CA GLN A 171 20.97 5.61 2.80
C GLN A 171 19.97 4.65 3.44
N VAL A 172 20.40 3.96 4.50
CA VAL A 172 19.50 3.18 5.35
C VAL A 172 19.12 4.04 6.55
N LEU A 173 17.84 4.38 6.66
CA LEU A 173 17.29 5.13 7.78
C LEU A 173 16.81 4.15 8.85
N PRO A 174 17.19 4.34 10.12
CA PRO A 174 16.82 3.42 11.19
C PRO A 174 15.29 3.40 11.38
N PRO A 175 14.71 2.27 11.85
CA PRO A 175 13.26 2.13 12.02
C PRO A 175 12.64 3.24 12.87
N MET A 176 11.45 3.71 12.50
CA MET A 176 10.68 4.71 13.26
C MET A 176 9.23 4.25 13.44
N ALA A 177 8.88 3.92 14.69
CA ALA A 177 7.53 3.55 15.10
C ALA A 177 6.69 4.81 15.35
N GLY A 178 6.29 5.52 14.28
CA GLY A 178 5.43 6.70 14.37
C GLY A 178 5.60 7.70 13.23
N VAL A 179 5.26 8.96 13.50
CA VAL A 179 5.40 10.09 12.58
C VAL A 179 6.58 10.95 13.03
N GLY A 180 7.43 11.36 12.09
CA GLY A 180 8.63 12.12 12.41
C GLY A 180 9.59 12.24 11.23
N TRP A 181 10.85 12.52 11.54
CA TRP A 181 11.88 12.79 10.56
C TRP A 181 13.25 12.23 10.91
N TRP A 182 14.06 12.09 9.86
CA TRP A 182 15.50 11.90 9.92
C TRP A 182 16.15 13.04 9.13
N TRP A 183 17.22 13.62 9.65
CA TRP A 183 18.21 14.31 8.83
C TRP A 183 19.49 13.48 8.77
N PHE A 184 20.17 13.46 7.63
CA PHE A 184 21.45 12.76 7.44
C PHE A 184 22.33 13.44 6.39
N GLN A 185 23.64 13.14 6.39
CA GLN A 185 24.58 13.62 5.38
C GLN A 185 24.67 12.63 4.20
N SER A 186 24.85 13.11 2.98
CA SER A 186 25.09 12.30 1.78
C SER A 186 26.51 11.73 1.78
N THR A 187 27.48 12.45 2.33
CA THR A 187 28.91 12.10 2.33
C THR A 187 29.54 12.50 3.67
N GLY A 188 29.37 11.68 4.70
CA GLY A 188 29.97 11.93 6.02
C GLY A 188 29.94 10.67 6.87
N GLU A 189 31.13 10.19 7.25
CA GLU A 189 31.46 8.89 7.86
C GLU A 189 30.99 7.67 7.06
N ALA A 190 31.80 6.61 7.00
CA ALA A 190 31.35 5.35 6.44
C ALA A 190 30.13 4.91 7.25
N SER A 191 28.92 5.12 6.70
CA SER A 191 27.68 4.69 7.35
C SER A 191 27.90 3.24 7.75
N ALA A 192 27.80 2.96 9.04
CA ALA A 192 27.92 1.60 9.55
C ALA A 192 27.07 0.67 8.67
N PRO A 193 27.56 -0.53 8.33
CA PRO A 193 26.82 -1.43 7.48
C PRO A 193 25.42 -1.63 8.08
N PRO A 194 24.37 -1.66 7.24
CA PRO A 194 23.03 -1.84 7.76
C PRO A 194 22.96 -3.14 8.56
N LEU A 195 22.18 -3.15 9.65
CA LEU A 195 22.05 -4.31 10.55
C LEU A 195 21.71 -5.62 9.80
N HIS A 196 20.88 -5.49 8.76
CA HIS A 196 20.44 -6.57 7.88
C HIS A 196 20.85 -6.22 6.44
N PRO A 197 22.14 -6.33 6.08
CA PRO A 197 22.62 -5.98 4.76
C PRO A 197 22.15 -7.01 3.73
N VAL A 198 21.89 -6.55 2.50
CA VAL A 198 21.55 -7.44 1.40
C VAL A 198 22.83 -8.08 0.86
N ARG A 199 22.79 -9.39 0.73
CA ARG A 199 23.84 -10.23 0.12
C ARG A 199 23.25 -10.86 -1.13
N ILE A 200 24.08 -10.98 -2.17
CA ILE A 200 23.74 -11.68 -3.40
C ILE A 200 24.80 -12.73 -3.67
N HIS A 201 24.36 -13.94 -3.95
CA HIS A 201 25.20 -15.07 -4.31
C HIS A 201 24.72 -15.63 -5.63
N GLN A 202 25.61 -15.69 -6.62
CA GLN A 202 25.31 -16.39 -7.86
C GLN A 202 25.50 -17.90 -7.63
N ALA A 203 24.54 -18.71 -8.06
CA ALA A 203 24.70 -20.16 -8.04
C ALA A 203 25.68 -20.62 -9.14
N ALA A 204 26.13 -21.88 -9.06
CA ALA A 204 26.96 -22.49 -10.10
C ALA A 204 26.27 -22.50 -11.46
N THR A 205 24.94 -22.64 -11.47
CA THR A 205 24.12 -22.51 -12.66
C THR A 205 24.09 -21.05 -13.12
N PRO A 206 24.44 -20.73 -14.37
CA PRO A 206 24.39 -19.37 -14.89
C PRO A 206 23.02 -18.72 -14.69
N HIS A 207 23.02 -17.41 -14.45
CA HIS A 207 21.82 -16.58 -14.26
C HIS A 207 20.89 -16.96 -13.10
N HIS A 208 21.36 -17.82 -12.18
CA HIS A 208 20.65 -18.15 -10.95
C HIS A 208 21.28 -17.40 -9.78
N TRP A 209 20.43 -16.75 -8.98
CA TRP A 209 20.86 -15.86 -7.91
C TRP A 209 20.09 -16.16 -6.63
N GLN A 210 20.76 -16.07 -5.49
CA GLN A 210 20.14 -16.02 -4.17
C GLN A 210 20.40 -14.63 -3.58
N LEU A 211 19.33 -13.93 -3.21
CA LEU A 211 19.38 -12.64 -2.53
C LEU A 211 18.87 -12.85 -1.10
N ASP A 212 19.62 -12.35 -0.12
CA ASP A 212 19.32 -12.55 1.29
C ASP A 212 19.59 -11.28 2.10
N ASN A 213 18.76 -10.98 3.10
CA ASN A 213 19.03 -9.94 4.09
C ASN A 213 18.86 -10.44 5.55
N GLY A 214 18.73 -11.75 5.76
CA GLY A 214 18.47 -12.38 7.05
C GLY A 214 17.03 -12.27 7.57
N LEU A 215 16.17 -11.49 6.91
CA LEU A 215 14.72 -11.43 7.20
C LEU A 215 13.89 -12.10 6.11
N CYS A 216 14.39 -12.10 4.88
CA CYS A 216 13.78 -12.76 3.74
C CYS A 216 14.89 -13.16 2.76
N THR A 217 14.80 -14.39 2.24
CA THR A 217 15.64 -14.87 1.15
C THR A 217 14.79 -15.11 -0.10
N VAL A 218 15.31 -14.75 -1.27
CA VAL A 218 14.68 -15.04 -2.56
C VAL A 218 15.69 -15.68 -3.51
N ARG A 219 15.26 -16.74 -4.18
CA ARG A 219 16.01 -17.35 -5.29
C ARG A 219 15.37 -16.92 -6.61
N CYS A 220 16.21 -16.50 -7.54
CA CYS A 220 15.82 -16.01 -8.84
C CYS A 220 16.58 -16.77 -9.95
N GLY A 221 15.94 -16.92 -11.10
CA GLY A 221 16.49 -17.55 -12.31
C GLY A 221 15.95 -16.90 -13.58
N PRO A 222 16.23 -17.48 -14.77
CA PRO A 222 15.63 -17.06 -16.04
C PRO A 222 14.08 -16.97 -16.00
N GLU A 223 13.44 -17.82 -15.21
CA GLU A 223 11.98 -17.92 -15.03
C GLU A 223 11.42 -16.81 -14.13
N GLY A 224 12.27 -16.01 -13.47
CA GLY A 224 11.86 -14.98 -12.51
C GLY A 224 12.17 -15.38 -11.06
N VAL A 225 11.16 -15.29 -10.18
CA VAL A 225 11.29 -15.71 -8.78
C VAL A 225 11.04 -17.21 -8.67
N LEU A 226 12.05 -17.97 -8.26
CA LEU A 226 11.99 -19.43 -8.16
C LEU A 226 11.50 -19.91 -6.80
N GLN A 227 11.90 -19.23 -5.73
CA GLN A 227 11.59 -19.63 -4.36
C GLN A 227 11.71 -18.44 -3.40
N LEU A 228 10.94 -18.47 -2.32
CA LEU A 228 11.00 -17.54 -1.20
C LEU A 228 11.22 -18.31 0.10
N PHE A 229 11.97 -17.72 1.03
CA PHE A 229 12.20 -18.30 2.35
C PHE A 229 12.05 -17.21 3.43
N PRO A 230 11.31 -17.50 4.51
CA PRO A 230 11.36 -16.73 5.74
C PRO A 230 12.66 -17.09 6.52
N PRO A 231 12.94 -16.42 7.65
CA PRO A 231 14.13 -16.69 8.45
C PRO A 231 14.30 -18.15 8.89
N SER A 232 13.22 -18.91 9.08
CA SER A 232 13.28 -20.34 9.38
C SER A 232 13.89 -21.20 8.25
N GLY A 233 14.04 -20.67 7.03
CA GLY A 233 14.55 -21.41 5.87
C GLY A 233 13.51 -22.34 5.22
N ARG A 234 12.25 -22.26 5.63
CA ARG A 234 11.15 -23.05 5.04
C ARG A 234 10.87 -22.63 3.59
N GLN A 235 10.63 -23.60 2.71
CA GLN A 235 10.16 -23.32 1.35
C GLN A 235 8.72 -22.83 1.38
N VAL A 236 8.46 -21.73 0.67
CA VAL A 236 7.11 -21.13 0.59
C VAL A 236 6.40 -21.54 -0.69
N LEU A 237 7.11 -21.55 -1.81
CA LEU A 237 6.56 -21.84 -3.13
C LEU A 237 6.80 -23.31 -3.51
N GLU A 238 5.82 -23.95 -4.15
CA GLU A 238 5.97 -25.27 -4.76
C GLU A 238 6.73 -25.18 -6.09
N GLN A 239 6.45 -24.12 -6.85
CA GLN A 239 7.05 -23.87 -8.16
C GLN A 239 7.34 -22.37 -8.33
N PRO A 240 8.16 -21.99 -9.33
CA PRO A 240 8.45 -20.59 -9.61
C PRO A 240 7.18 -19.74 -9.73
N LEU A 241 7.27 -18.51 -9.25
CA LEU A 241 6.21 -17.51 -9.34
C LEU A 241 5.85 -17.27 -10.81
N ALA A 242 4.58 -17.46 -11.16
CA ALA A 242 4.14 -17.44 -12.55
C ALA A 242 3.42 -16.13 -12.90
N LEU A 243 3.61 -15.68 -14.13
CA LEU A 243 2.79 -14.64 -14.76
C LEU A 243 1.84 -15.32 -15.74
N GLY A 244 0.59 -15.51 -15.32
CA GLY A 244 -0.44 -16.23 -16.06
C GLY A 244 -1.25 -15.33 -16.98
N ARG A 245 -1.68 -15.85 -18.13
CA ARG A 245 -2.64 -15.21 -19.03
C ARG A 245 -3.87 -16.07 -19.21
N TRP A 246 -5.03 -15.44 -19.12
CA TRP A 246 -6.32 -16.11 -19.14
C TRP A 246 -7.27 -15.39 -20.08
N ARG A 247 -8.10 -16.15 -20.81
CA ARG A 247 -9.20 -15.56 -21.57
C ARG A 247 -10.24 -15.02 -20.58
N ASP A 248 -10.67 -13.79 -20.81
CA ASP A 248 -11.66 -13.09 -20.00
C ASP A 248 -12.70 -12.47 -20.93
N ARG A 249 -13.70 -13.27 -21.29
CA ARG A 249 -14.76 -12.92 -22.25
C ARG A 249 -15.99 -13.76 -21.98
N GLY A 250 -17.17 -13.25 -22.35
CA GLY A 250 -18.42 -14.02 -22.40
C GLY A 250 -19.48 -13.49 -21.45
N GLU A 251 -19.08 -12.68 -20.48
CA GLU A 251 -19.99 -12.01 -19.55
C GLU A 251 -20.74 -10.85 -20.22
N TYR A 252 -21.97 -10.60 -19.76
CA TYR A 252 -22.81 -9.54 -20.30
C TYR A 252 -22.26 -8.15 -19.94
N TRP A 253 -21.74 -7.97 -18.71
CA TRP A 253 -21.17 -6.70 -18.23
C TRP A 253 -19.63 -6.78 -18.15
N ASP A 254 -18.94 -6.70 -19.29
CA ASP A 254 -17.48 -6.91 -19.45
C ASP A 254 -16.58 -6.23 -18.38
N ALA A 255 -16.64 -4.90 -18.23
CA ALA A 255 -15.84 -4.19 -17.22
C ALA A 255 -16.18 -4.59 -15.77
N TRP A 256 -17.43 -4.97 -15.51
CA TRP A 256 -17.90 -5.34 -14.18
C TRP A 256 -17.55 -6.79 -13.84
N ASP A 257 -17.85 -7.73 -14.72
CA ASP A 257 -17.78 -9.16 -14.45
C ASP A 257 -16.49 -9.77 -14.96
N LEU A 258 -15.97 -10.71 -14.18
CA LEU A 258 -14.85 -11.56 -14.57
C LEU A 258 -15.39 -12.92 -14.96
N ALA A 259 -14.99 -13.45 -16.11
CA ALA A 259 -15.44 -14.76 -16.58
C ALA A 259 -15.19 -15.85 -15.52
N PRO A 260 -16.22 -16.54 -14.99
CA PRO A 260 -16.06 -17.53 -13.92
C PRO A 260 -15.15 -18.71 -14.30
N ASP A 261 -15.12 -19.08 -15.58
CA ASP A 261 -14.35 -20.19 -16.12
C ASP A 261 -13.00 -19.74 -16.73
N HIS A 262 -12.56 -18.48 -16.56
CA HIS A 262 -11.31 -17.97 -17.15
C HIS A 262 -10.09 -18.88 -16.88
N ARG A 263 -10.06 -19.54 -15.71
CA ARG A 263 -8.98 -20.49 -15.32
C ARG A 263 -8.95 -21.78 -16.13
N GLN A 264 -10.00 -22.13 -16.85
CA GLN A 264 -10.06 -23.26 -17.78
C GLN A 264 -9.52 -22.86 -19.16
N HIS A 265 -9.41 -21.56 -19.45
CA HIS A 265 -9.04 -21.00 -20.74
C HIS A 265 -7.69 -20.29 -20.69
N SER A 266 -6.64 -21.02 -20.33
CA SER A 266 -5.27 -20.47 -20.32
C SER A 266 -4.83 -20.05 -21.72
N LEU A 267 -4.17 -18.90 -21.81
CA LEU A 267 -3.51 -18.39 -23.02
C LEU A 267 -1.98 -18.54 -22.95
N GLY A 268 -1.50 -19.37 -22.02
CA GLY A 268 -0.09 -19.57 -21.71
C GLY A 268 0.48 -18.57 -20.69
N GLY A 269 1.76 -18.73 -20.38
CA GLY A 269 2.49 -17.84 -19.48
C GLY A 269 3.17 -16.68 -20.20
N VAL A 270 3.74 -15.77 -19.42
CA VAL A 270 4.63 -14.72 -19.93
C VAL A 270 6.07 -15.20 -19.97
N THR A 271 6.70 -15.17 -21.14
CA THR A 271 8.13 -15.50 -21.28
C THR A 271 8.98 -14.30 -20.88
N LEU A 272 9.81 -14.49 -19.85
CA LEU A 272 10.84 -13.56 -19.43
C LEU A 272 12.17 -13.92 -20.09
N GLY A 273 12.94 -12.90 -20.49
CA GLY A 273 14.33 -13.06 -20.91
C GLY A 273 15.27 -13.20 -19.71
N GLN A 274 16.57 -13.15 -19.96
CA GLN A 274 17.57 -13.30 -18.90
C GLN A 274 17.53 -12.16 -17.86
N PRO A 275 17.85 -12.45 -16.58
CA PRO A 275 17.99 -11.43 -15.56
C PRO A 275 19.19 -10.52 -15.79
N GLU A 276 18.96 -9.22 -15.70
CA GLU A 276 19.96 -8.16 -15.71
C GLU A 276 20.16 -7.62 -14.29
N LEU A 277 21.38 -7.68 -13.76
CA LEU A 277 21.73 -7.06 -12.50
C LEU A 277 21.85 -5.54 -12.67
N LEU A 278 20.89 -4.80 -12.11
CA LEU A 278 20.83 -3.34 -12.20
C LEU A 278 21.57 -2.64 -11.06
N GLU A 279 21.62 -3.27 -9.89
CA GLU A 279 22.23 -2.71 -8.71
C GLU A 279 22.61 -3.81 -7.73
N GLN A 280 23.79 -3.66 -7.13
CA GLN A 280 24.28 -4.51 -6.06
C GLN A 280 25.08 -3.65 -5.08
N ASN A 281 24.58 -3.55 -3.85
CA ASN A 281 25.29 -3.00 -2.71
C ASN A 281 24.64 -3.52 -1.41
N PRO A 282 25.26 -3.32 -0.22
CA PRO A 282 24.70 -3.78 1.04
C PRO A 282 23.30 -3.23 1.40
N CYS A 283 22.85 -2.13 0.78
CA CYS A 283 21.56 -1.52 1.05
C CYS A 283 20.45 -2.05 0.13
N MET A 284 20.77 -2.46 -1.09
CA MET A 284 19.80 -2.82 -2.12
C MET A 284 20.43 -3.70 -3.20
N VAL A 285 19.67 -4.70 -3.64
CA VAL A 285 19.94 -5.44 -4.88
C VAL A 285 18.71 -5.37 -5.79
N ARG A 286 18.94 -5.15 -7.09
CA ARG A 286 17.89 -5.09 -8.12
C ARG A 286 18.24 -5.97 -9.31
N LEU A 287 17.38 -6.95 -9.59
CA LEU A 287 17.43 -7.79 -10.79
C LEU A 287 16.24 -7.47 -11.69
N ARG A 288 16.47 -7.31 -12.99
CA ARG A 288 15.43 -6.99 -13.98
C ARG A 288 15.34 -8.04 -15.06
N TRP A 289 14.11 -8.45 -15.36
CA TRP A 289 13.73 -9.21 -16.53
C TRP A 289 12.99 -8.30 -17.50
N ARG A 290 13.17 -8.58 -18.79
CA ARG A 290 12.36 -8.02 -19.87
C ARG A 290 11.72 -9.18 -20.63
N GLY A 291 10.47 -9.03 -21.01
CA GLY A 291 9.71 -10.06 -21.71
C GLY A 291 8.66 -9.47 -22.62
N ALA A 292 7.98 -10.35 -23.34
CA ALA A 292 6.85 -10.02 -24.19
C ALA A 292 5.86 -11.18 -24.21
N PHE A 293 4.60 -10.88 -24.48
CA PHE A 293 3.53 -11.86 -24.62
C PHE A 293 2.42 -11.26 -25.47
N GLY A 294 1.84 -12.04 -26.38
CA GLY A 294 0.89 -11.51 -27.37
C GLY A 294 1.46 -10.25 -28.05
N GLN A 295 0.75 -9.13 -27.89
CA GLN A 295 1.17 -7.81 -28.39
C GLN A 295 1.78 -6.89 -27.32
N SER A 296 1.87 -7.36 -26.07
CA SER A 296 2.32 -6.60 -24.91
C SER A 296 3.82 -6.79 -24.64
N ARG A 297 4.44 -5.77 -24.04
CA ARG A 297 5.80 -5.85 -23.50
C ARG A 297 5.76 -5.70 -21.99
N ILE A 298 6.63 -6.43 -21.29
CA ILE A 298 6.73 -6.38 -19.83
C ILE A 298 8.18 -6.21 -19.37
N SER A 299 8.34 -5.52 -18.26
CA SER A 299 9.54 -5.58 -17.44
C SER A 299 9.14 -5.89 -16.00
N MET A 300 9.83 -6.85 -15.41
CA MET A 300 9.72 -7.20 -13.99
C MET A 300 11.04 -6.89 -13.33
N THR A 301 11.02 -6.16 -12.21
CA THR A 301 12.22 -5.95 -11.38
C THR A 301 11.96 -6.50 -9.99
N VAL A 302 12.85 -7.39 -9.53
CA VAL A 302 12.90 -7.89 -8.15
C VAL A 302 13.85 -6.98 -7.38
N CYS A 303 13.36 -6.38 -6.29
CA CYS A 303 14.16 -5.55 -5.40
C CYS A 303 14.17 -6.18 -3.99
N LEU A 304 15.36 -6.45 -3.45
CA LEU A 304 15.54 -6.75 -2.03
C LEU A 304 16.32 -5.62 -1.38
N ALA A 305 15.73 -5.02 -0.34
CA ALA A 305 16.31 -3.91 0.41
C ALA A 305 16.79 -4.37 1.80
N ALA A 306 17.81 -3.69 2.33
CA ALA A 306 18.34 -3.97 3.65
C ALA A 306 17.27 -3.80 4.73
N GLY A 307 17.15 -4.80 5.61
CA GLY A 307 16.16 -4.85 6.69
C GLY A 307 14.69 -4.85 6.25
N SER A 308 14.39 -5.06 4.97
CA SER A 308 13.00 -5.23 4.52
C SER A 308 12.52 -6.66 4.78
N PRO A 309 11.30 -6.87 5.30
CA PRO A 309 10.77 -8.22 5.55
C PRO A 309 10.16 -8.86 4.29
N TYR A 310 10.19 -8.16 3.15
CA TYR A 310 9.58 -8.60 1.92
C TYR A 310 10.46 -8.31 0.71
N VAL A 311 10.19 -9.03 -0.37
CA VAL A 311 10.75 -8.76 -1.69
C VAL A 311 9.78 -7.88 -2.46
N GLU A 312 10.24 -6.76 -3.00
CA GLU A 312 9.39 -5.90 -3.83
C GLU A 312 9.49 -6.30 -5.31
N LEU A 313 8.34 -6.58 -5.94
CA LEU A 313 8.21 -6.72 -7.38
C LEU A 313 7.72 -5.42 -7.99
N ARG A 314 8.43 -4.92 -9.00
CA ARG A 314 8.03 -3.78 -9.83
C ARG A 314 7.74 -4.25 -11.24
N LEU A 315 6.48 -4.17 -11.64
CA LEU A 315 6.04 -4.52 -12.99
C LEU A 315 5.84 -3.25 -13.80
N SER A 316 6.28 -3.27 -15.06
CA SER A 316 5.94 -2.26 -16.06
C SER A 316 5.46 -2.94 -17.32
N VAL A 317 4.21 -2.70 -17.72
CA VAL A 317 3.57 -3.42 -18.84
C VAL A 317 3.04 -2.41 -19.84
N ASN A 318 3.40 -2.55 -21.12
CA ASN A 318 2.68 -1.89 -22.20
C ASN A 318 1.55 -2.83 -22.64
N TRP A 319 0.39 -2.66 -21.99
CA TRP A 319 -0.77 -3.53 -22.14
C TRP A 319 -1.52 -3.23 -23.43
N ARG A 320 -1.68 -4.26 -24.26
CA ARG A 320 -2.35 -4.19 -25.56
C ARG A 320 -3.30 -5.38 -25.80
N GLN A 321 -3.56 -6.17 -24.76
CA GLN A 321 -4.44 -7.32 -24.91
C GLN A 321 -5.90 -6.89 -24.77
N VAL A 322 -6.79 -7.69 -25.34
CA VAL A 322 -8.24 -7.48 -25.33
C VAL A 322 -8.88 -8.79 -24.89
N HIS A 323 -9.81 -8.72 -23.95
CA HIS A 323 -10.46 -9.87 -23.32
C HIS A 323 -9.46 -10.89 -22.75
N GLU A 324 -8.38 -10.38 -22.14
CA GLU A 324 -7.41 -11.16 -21.39
C GLU A 324 -7.30 -10.63 -19.96
N LEU A 325 -7.02 -11.54 -19.02
CA LEU A 325 -6.57 -11.25 -17.67
C LEU A 325 -5.10 -11.66 -17.53
N LEU A 326 -4.26 -10.72 -17.08
CA LEU A 326 -2.90 -11.01 -16.61
C LEU A 326 -2.93 -11.19 -15.10
N SER A 327 -2.37 -12.29 -14.59
CA SER A 327 -2.25 -12.57 -13.15
C SER A 327 -0.81 -12.82 -12.72
N LEU A 328 -0.55 -12.58 -11.44
CA LEU A 328 0.62 -13.11 -10.73
C LEU A 328 0.16 -14.28 -9.86
N ASP A 329 0.63 -15.48 -10.14
CA ASP A 329 0.22 -16.72 -9.46
C ASP A 329 1.38 -17.26 -8.60
N ALA A 330 1.10 -17.51 -7.32
CA ALA A 330 2.01 -18.09 -6.35
C ALA A 330 1.42 -19.40 -5.81
N ASP A 331 2.04 -20.51 -6.17
CA ASP A 331 1.67 -21.83 -5.69
C ASP A 331 2.48 -22.18 -4.46
N LEU A 332 1.80 -22.53 -3.38
CA LEU A 332 2.41 -22.81 -2.10
C LEU A 332 2.87 -24.26 -2.01
N ALA A 333 4.04 -24.47 -1.41
CA ALA A 333 4.61 -25.81 -1.16
C ALA A 333 3.73 -26.69 -0.28
N GLN A 334 2.83 -26.08 0.51
CA GLN A 334 1.83 -26.77 1.31
C GLN A 334 0.50 -26.01 1.22
N PRO A 335 -0.64 -26.70 1.27
CA PRO A 335 -1.94 -26.01 1.29
C PRO A 335 -2.07 -25.16 2.56
N ALA A 336 -2.62 -23.96 2.39
CA ALA A 336 -3.05 -23.09 3.47
C ALA A 336 -4.29 -23.67 4.16
N GLU A 337 -4.41 -23.41 5.46
CA GLU A 337 -5.62 -23.72 6.23
C GLU A 337 -6.59 -22.54 6.20
N ARG A 338 -6.04 -21.32 6.20
CA ARG A 338 -6.79 -20.08 6.32
C ARG A 338 -6.17 -19.01 5.44
N TRP A 339 -6.95 -17.98 5.15
CA TRP A 339 -6.44 -16.77 4.53
C TRP A 339 -7.06 -15.54 5.17
N ALA A 340 -6.27 -14.47 5.23
CA ALA A 340 -6.68 -13.19 5.76
C ALA A 340 -6.45 -12.10 4.71
N ALA A 341 -7.32 -11.11 4.66
CA ALA A 341 -7.12 -9.93 3.83
C ALA A 341 -7.72 -8.69 4.48
N ASP A 342 -7.16 -7.54 4.15
CA ASP A 342 -7.74 -6.29 4.58
C ASP A 342 -8.98 -5.90 3.77
N THR A 343 -9.86 -5.18 4.45
CA THR A 343 -11.10 -4.63 3.91
C THR A 343 -11.24 -3.17 4.32
N SER A 344 -12.30 -2.51 3.84
CA SER A 344 -12.69 -1.20 4.34
C SER A 344 -13.09 -1.30 5.83
N GLY A 345 -12.16 -0.98 6.73
CA GLY A 345 -12.47 -0.94 8.16
C GLY A 345 -12.19 -2.24 8.93
N GLY A 346 -11.47 -3.21 8.38
CA GLY A 346 -10.98 -4.35 9.18
C GLY A 346 -10.17 -5.38 8.40
N VAL A 347 -10.03 -6.56 9.00
CA VAL A 347 -9.45 -7.75 8.35
C VAL A 347 -10.49 -8.85 8.43
N ILE A 348 -10.70 -9.56 7.32
CA ILE A 348 -11.54 -10.76 7.30
C ILE A 348 -10.63 -11.96 7.12
N GLU A 349 -10.84 -12.97 7.97
CA GLU A 349 -10.13 -14.23 7.93
C GLU A 349 -11.09 -15.38 7.63
N ARG A 350 -10.73 -16.24 6.68
CA ARG A 350 -11.60 -17.27 6.13
C ARG A 350 -10.88 -18.61 6.03
N PRO A 351 -11.60 -19.75 6.05
CA PRO A 351 -11.04 -21.03 5.65
C PRO A 351 -10.49 -20.95 4.22
N ALA A 352 -9.32 -21.54 3.97
CA ALA A 352 -8.75 -21.57 2.61
C ALA A 352 -9.44 -22.61 1.71
N ARG A 353 -10.03 -23.65 2.30
CA ARG A 353 -10.90 -24.62 1.60
C ARG A 353 -12.36 -24.28 1.86
N PRO A 354 -13.12 -23.80 0.85
CA PRO A 354 -14.54 -23.48 1.02
C PRO A 354 -15.37 -24.76 1.20
N ARG A 355 -16.31 -24.76 2.16
CA ARG A 355 -17.19 -25.89 2.50
C ARG A 355 -18.63 -25.65 2.08
N THR A 356 -19.13 -24.43 2.25
CA THR A 356 -20.50 -24.03 1.91
C THR A 356 -20.59 -23.49 0.48
N ALA A 357 -21.81 -23.38 -0.06
CA ALA A 357 -22.03 -22.76 -1.37
C ALA A 357 -21.59 -21.28 -1.38
N GLY A 358 -21.91 -20.52 -0.34
CA GLY A 358 -21.50 -19.12 -0.21
C GLY A 358 -19.99 -18.93 -0.02
N GLU A 359 -19.28 -19.90 0.57
CA GLU A 359 -17.82 -19.87 0.57
C GLU A 359 -17.24 -20.17 -0.81
N ARG A 360 -17.84 -21.11 -1.56
CA ARG A 360 -17.41 -21.46 -2.93
C ARG A 360 -17.64 -20.32 -3.92
N SER A 361 -18.65 -19.48 -3.72
CA SER A 361 -18.93 -18.34 -4.60
C SER A 361 -17.90 -17.20 -4.48
N ARG A 362 -17.08 -17.20 -3.42
CA ARG A 362 -16.02 -16.22 -3.13
C ARG A 362 -14.67 -16.59 -3.76
N TRP A 363 -14.71 -17.08 -4.99
CA TRP A 363 -13.50 -17.44 -5.72
C TRP A 363 -12.70 -16.20 -6.18
N HIS A 364 -13.29 -15.00 -6.21
CA HIS A 364 -12.56 -13.76 -6.47
C HIS A 364 -12.99 -12.64 -5.51
N CYS A 365 -12.04 -12.01 -4.83
CA CYS A 365 -12.31 -11.01 -3.81
C CYS A 365 -11.50 -9.74 -4.08
N ALA A 366 -12.01 -8.60 -3.64
CA ALA A 366 -11.23 -7.37 -3.61
C ALA A 366 -10.42 -7.30 -2.30
N VAL A 367 -9.18 -6.83 -2.38
CA VAL A 367 -8.34 -6.47 -1.22
C VAL A 367 -7.83 -5.06 -1.37
N VAL A 368 -7.48 -4.39 -0.27
CA VAL A 368 -7.14 -2.95 -0.29
C VAL A 368 -5.62 -2.73 -0.30
N SER A 369 -4.88 -3.44 0.55
CA SER A 369 -3.44 -3.26 0.70
C SER A 369 -2.65 -4.53 0.96
N TRP A 370 -3.28 -5.62 1.39
CA TRP A 370 -2.60 -6.90 1.53
C TRP A 370 -3.55 -8.09 1.63
N MET A 371 -3.00 -9.27 1.39
CA MET A 371 -3.60 -10.54 1.78
C MET A 371 -2.53 -11.50 2.28
N ALA A 372 -2.92 -12.56 2.98
CA ALA A 372 -2.04 -13.62 3.45
C ALA A 372 -2.73 -14.99 3.35
N LEU A 373 -2.03 -15.96 2.76
CA LEU A 373 -2.33 -17.38 2.89
C LEU A 373 -1.55 -17.93 4.08
N LEU A 374 -2.23 -18.63 5.00
CA LEU A 374 -1.69 -19.10 6.27
C LEU A 374 -1.70 -20.63 6.31
N GLN A 375 -0.52 -21.21 6.52
CA GLN A 375 -0.32 -22.64 6.74
C GLN A 375 -0.27 -22.90 8.26
N GLN A 376 -0.19 -24.17 8.67
CA GLN A 376 -0.04 -24.54 10.09
C GLN A 376 1.16 -23.82 10.75
N GLN A 377 2.23 -23.59 9.97
CA GLN A 377 3.39 -22.80 10.35
C GLN A 377 3.75 -21.81 9.24
N GLY A 378 3.45 -20.54 9.47
CA GLY A 378 3.80 -19.46 8.55
C GLY A 378 2.85 -19.31 7.36
N GLY A 379 3.40 -18.89 6.23
CA GLY A 379 2.63 -18.68 5.00
C GLY A 379 3.29 -17.71 4.04
N LEU A 380 2.47 -17.06 3.22
CA LEU A 380 2.87 -16.00 2.30
C LEU A 380 1.87 -14.85 2.37
N ALA A 381 2.37 -13.65 2.68
CA ALA A 381 1.63 -12.43 2.48
C ALA A 381 2.01 -11.75 1.16
N VAL A 382 1.00 -11.23 0.47
CA VAL A 382 1.15 -10.39 -0.71
C VAL A 382 0.64 -9.00 -0.39
N LEU A 383 1.54 -8.03 -0.44
CA LEU A 383 1.28 -6.61 -0.24
C LEU A 383 0.97 -5.98 -1.59
N VAL A 384 -0.12 -5.23 -1.70
CA VAL A 384 -0.54 -4.57 -2.94
C VAL A 384 -0.51 -3.06 -2.80
N ASP A 385 -0.01 -2.37 -3.83
CA ASP A 385 -0.02 -0.91 -3.88
C ASP A 385 -1.35 -0.41 -4.44
N GLY A 386 -2.46 -0.67 -3.72
CA GLY A 386 -3.83 -0.25 -4.05
C GLY A 386 -4.82 -1.41 -4.20
N PRO A 387 -6.13 -1.10 -4.29
CA PRO A 387 -7.17 -2.11 -4.42
C PRO A 387 -6.92 -3.03 -5.61
N GLN A 388 -7.05 -4.34 -5.39
CA GLN A 388 -6.77 -5.34 -6.40
C GLN A 388 -7.69 -6.55 -6.25
N GLY A 389 -8.03 -7.17 -7.38
CA GLY A 389 -8.69 -8.46 -7.41
C GLY A 389 -7.72 -9.59 -7.05
N ILE A 390 -8.14 -10.50 -6.17
CA ILE A 390 -7.42 -11.73 -5.86
C ILE A 390 -8.29 -12.95 -6.11
N HIS A 391 -7.66 -14.03 -6.55
CA HIS A 391 -8.26 -15.35 -6.62
C HIS A 391 -7.53 -16.26 -5.63
N VAL A 392 -8.30 -16.90 -4.75
CA VAL A 392 -7.75 -17.69 -3.64
C VAL A 392 -8.20 -19.13 -3.77
N GLN A 393 -7.22 -20.03 -3.76
CA GLN A 393 -7.37 -21.45 -3.50
C GLN A 393 -6.44 -21.81 -2.35
N ASP A 394 -6.65 -22.96 -1.73
CA ASP A 394 -5.85 -23.41 -0.59
C ASP A 394 -4.36 -23.52 -0.91
N HIS A 395 -3.99 -23.93 -2.12
CA HIS A 395 -2.60 -24.12 -2.55
C HIS A 395 -2.11 -22.99 -3.47
N ARG A 396 -2.97 -22.04 -3.87
CA ARG A 396 -2.63 -21.02 -4.87
C ARG A 396 -3.20 -19.66 -4.48
N LEU A 397 -2.32 -18.68 -4.41
CA LEU A 397 -2.67 -17.26 -4.36
C LEU A 397 -2.50 -16.67 -5.75
N SER A 398 -3.50 -15.93 -6.21
CA SER A 398 -3.37 -15.18 -7.44
C SER A 398 -3.81 -13.73 -7.29
N VAL A 399 -3.01 -12.82 -7.82
CA VAL A 399 -3.33 -11.39 -7.94
C VAL A 399 -3.67 -11.09 -9.39
N ALA A 400 -4.89 -10.66 -9.67
CA ALA A 400 -5.28 -10.15 -10.98
C ALA A 400 -4.59 -8.79 -11.19
N LEU A 401 -3.69 -8.67 -12.17
CA LEU A 401 -2.87 -7.48 -12.38
C LEU A 401 -3.51 -6.47 -13.34
N LEU A 402 -3.95 -6.95 -14.51
CA LEU A 402 -4.51 -6.14 -15.60
C LEU A 402 -5.59 -6.94 -16.32
N ARG A 403 -6.64 -6.26 -16.76
CA ARG A 403 -7.70 -6.82 -17.61
C ARG A 403 -7.77 -6.07 -18.94
N GLY A 404 -8.39 -6.68 -19.93
CA GLY A 404 -8.58 -6.10 -21.26
C GLY A 404 -10.06 -5.93 -21.63
N ALA A 405 -10.89 -5.47 -20.68
CA ALA A 405 -12.30 -5.20 -20.95
C ALA A 405 -12.48 -4.15 -22.06
N THR A 406 -13.62 -4.18 -22.74
CA THR A 406 -13.94 -3.34 -23.90
C THR A 406 -15.30 -2.65 -23.82
N TRP A 407 -16.10 -3.00 -22.83
CA TRP A 407 -17.36 -2.33 -22.56
C TRP A 407 -17.45 -1.99 -21.07
N PRO A 408 -17.77 -0.72 -20.72
CA PRO A 408 -18.29 0.34 -21.58
C PRO A 408 -17.19 1.23 -22.19
N ASP A 409 -15.91 1.02 -21.86
CA ASP A 409 -14.76 1.69 -22.47
C ASP A 409 -13.97 0.73 -23.38
N PRO A 410 -14.03 0.89 -24.73
CA PRO A 410 -13.28 0.06 -25.69
C PRO A 410 -11.77 0.17 -25.59
N GLY A 411 -11.28 1.23 -24.94
CA GLY A 411 -9.87 1.52 -24.71
C GLY A 411 -9.40 1.19 -23.29
N ALA A 412 -10.26 0.60 -22.45
CA ALA A 412 -9.96 0.34 -21.05
C ALA A 412 -8.59 -0.35 -20.92
N ASP A 413 -7.82 0.15 -19.96
CA ASP A 413 -6.53 -0.41 -19.59
C ASP A 413 -5.45 -0.45 -20.69
N ARG A 414 -5.64 0.12 -21.88
CA ARG A 414 -4.58 0.11 -22.91
C ARG A 414 -3.44 1.08 -22.55
N GLY A 415 -2.21 0.64 -22.77
CA GLY A 415 -1.01 1.48 -22.64
C GLY A 415 -0.10 1.09 -21.48
N TRP A 416 0.60 2.07 -20.92
CA TRP A 416 1.67 1.82 -19.94
C TRP A 416 1.16 1.75 -18.50
N TRP A 417 1.40 0.60 -17.88
CA TRP A 417 1.07 0.29 -16.50
C TRP A 417 2.31 0.12 -15.65
N ARG A 418 2.19 0.49 -14.38
CA ARG A 418 3.20 0.25 -13.35
C ARG A 418 2.53 -0.25 -12.09
N GLN A 419 2.94 -1.42 -11.62
CA GLN A 419 2.43 -2.04 -10.40
C GLN A 419 3.59 -2.38 -9.46
N ARG A 420 3.34 -2.22 -8.15
CA ARG A 420 4.25 -2.64 -7.09
C ARG A 420 3.55 -3.67 -6.23
N LEU A 421 4.26 -4.75 -5.91
CA LEU A 421 3.80 -5.82 -5.03
C LEU A 421 4.91 -6.15 -4.05
N GLY A 422 4.56 -6.52 -2.82
CA GLY A 422 5.50 -7.09 -1.85
C GLY A 422 5.20 -8.55 -1.63
N LEU A 423 6.19 -9.43 -1.74
CA LEU A 423 6.08 -10.84 -1.36
C LEU A 423 6.77 -11.03 -0.01
N MET A 424 5.99 -11.33 1.02
CA MET A 424 6.45 -11.42 2.40
C MET A 424 6.28 -12.87 2.88
N PRO A 425 7.35 -13.69 2.87
CA PRO A 425 7.28 -15.02 3.45
C PRO A 425 7.10 -14.92 4.96
N LEU A 426 6.25 -15.77 5.54
CA LEU A 426 5.89 -15.72 6.95
C LEU A 426 6.35 -16.98 7.68
N ASP A 427 6.85 -16.79 8.90
CA ASP A 427 7.09 -17.86 9.89
C ASP A 427 5.92 -18.06 10.86
N GLY A 428 5.09 -17.02 11.05
CA GLY A 428 3.91 -17.04 11.91
C GLY A 428 2.66 -16.53 11.20
N GLY A 429 1.67 -16.10 11.99
CA GLY A 429 0.45 -15.48 11.47
C GLY A 429 0.69 -14.07 10.90
N TRP A 430 -0.31 -13.55 10.19
CA TRP A 430 -0.23 -12.22 9.59
C TRP A 430 -0.14 -11.09 10.64
N CYS A 431 -0.73 -11.30 11.82
CA CYS A 431 -0.80 -10.29 12.89
C CYS A 431 0.55 -10.17 13.61
N GLU A 432 1.13 -11.30 14.04
CA GLU A 432 2.44 -11.36 14.69
C GLU A 432 3.56 -10.91 13.75
N SER A 433 3.40 -11.20 12.45
CA SER A 433 4.35 -10.77 11.41
C SER A 433 4.16 -9.31 10.98
N HIS A 434 3.20 -8.58 11.57
CA HIS A 434 2.92 -7.16 11.28
C HIS A 434 2.64 -6.87 9.80
N VAL A 435 1.95 -7.78 9.09
CA VAL A 435 1.63 -7.64 7.66
C VAL A 435 0.92 -6.31 7.33
N PRO A 436 -0.05 -5.81 8.13
CA PRO A 436 -0.66 -4.50 7.85
C PRO A 436 0.33 -3.34 7.87
N ALA A 437 1.30 -3.36 8.81
CA ALA A 437 2.34 -2.35 8.90
C ALA A 437 3.34 -2.46 7.74
N ALA A 438 3.62 -3.68 7.26
CA ALA A 438 4.44 -3.93 6.07
C ALA A 438 3.76 -3.39 4.80
N ALA A 439 2.43 -3.53 4.70
CA ALA A 439 1.64 -2.93 3.62
C ALA A 439 1.74 -1.39 3.64
N ASP A 440 1.68 -0.77 4.83
CA ASP A 440 1.88 0.68 4.97
C ASP A 440 3.33 1.08 4.63
N HIS A 441 4.33 0.27 5.00
CA HIS A 441 5.73 0.45 4.60
C HIS A 441 5.91 0.46 3.07
N LEU A 442 5.19 -0.38 2.34
CA LEU A 442 5.24 -0.42 0.87
C LEU A 442 4.56 0.81 0.23
N ARG A 443 3.40 1.20 0.76
CA ARG A 443 2.46 2.18 0.15
C ARG A 443 2.77 3.63 0.48
N TRP A 444 3.37 3.91 1.63
CA TRP A 444 3.62 5.26 2.11
C TRP A 444 5.08 5.68 1.90
N PRO A 445 5.39 6.43 0.82
CA PRO A 445 6.72 6.94 0.57
C PRO A 445 7.13 7.98 1.61
N LEU A 446 8.43 8.15 1.79
CA LEU A 446 8.98 9.26 2.57
C LEU A 446 8.96 10.55 1.76
N TRP A 447 8.73 11.67 2.45
CA TRP A 447 9.00 12.98 1.87
C TRP A 447 10.50 13.28 2.03
N LEU A 448 11.25 13.27 0.93
CA LEU A 448 12.71 13.42 0.90
C LEU A 448 13.10 14.73 0.21
N ARG A 449 13.89 15.60 0.86
CA ARG A 449 14.40 16.86 0.30
C ARG A 449 15.83 17.17 0.75
N PRO A 450 16.61 17.90 -0.08
CA PRO A 450 17.88 18.47 0.38
C PRO A 450 17.62 19.58 1.41
N LEU A 451 18.53 19.68 2.38
CA LEU A 451 18.55 20.74 3.40
C LEU A 451 19.77 21.65 3.18
N PRO A 452 19.64 22.99 3.33
CA PRO A 452 20.79 23.88 3.41
C PRO A 452 21.66 23.55 4.64
N SER A 453 22.99 23.53 4.53
CA SER A 453 23.93 23.18 5.62
C SER A 453 23.78 24.04 6.89
N ALA A 454 23.25 25.27 6.75
CA ALA A 454 22.97 26.19 7.86
C ALA A 454 21.73 25.82 8.68
N GLN A 455 20.89 24.89 8.20
CA GLN A 455 19.68 24.42 8.86
C GLN A 455 19.85 22.94 9.20
N ARG A 456 20.49 22.69 10.34
CA ARG A 456 20.67 21.33 10.89
C ARG A 456 19.69 21.16 12.04
N PRO A 457 18.61 20.40 11.85
CA PRO A 457 17.78 20.06 12.98
C PRO A 457 18.54 19.23 14.01
N ASP A 458 18.36 19.53 15.29
CA ASP A 458 18.85 18.71 16.39
C ASP A 458 17.63 18.28 17.21
N PRO A 459 17.36 16.97 17.40
CA PRO A 459 18.17 15.79 17.04
C PRO A 459 18.10 15.36 15.56
N ALA A 460 19.12 14.60 15.13
CA ALA A 460 19.19 14.01 13.78
C ALA A 460 18.05 13.05 13.43
N ARG A 461 17.36 12.55 14.45
CA ARG A 461 16.12 11.82 14.32
C ARG A 461 15.20 12.29 15.43
N GLN A 462 14.00 12.72 15.06
CA GLN A 462 12.96 13.05 16.05
C GLN A 462 11.62 12.45 15.66
N LEU A 463 10.92 12.00 16.69
CA LEU A 463 9.59 11.42 16.62
C LEU A 463 8.60 12.49 17.09
N TRP A 464 7.75 12.95 16.18
CA TRP A 464 6.71 13.95 16.49
C TRP A 464 5.52 13.28 17.17
N PHE A 465 5.16 12.08 16.72
CA PHE A 465 4.05 11.32 17.27
C PHE A 465 4.42 9.83 17.34
N PRO A 466 4.68 9.26 18.53
CA PRO A 466 4.99 7.85 18.70
C PRO A 466 3.79 6.96 18.37
N TRP A 467 4.07 5.80 17.79
CA TRP A 467 3.08 4.78 17.42
C TRP A 467 3.64 3.37 17.64
N PRO A 468 3.67 2.89 18.89
CA PRO A 468 4.28 1.60 19.22
C PRO A 468 3.40 0.38 18.88
N GLU A 469 2.11 0.58 18.58
CA GLU A 469 1.15 -0.50 18.33
C GLU A 469 0.97 -0.77 16.83
N TYR A 470 1.71 -1.75 16.28
CA TYR A 470 1.63 -2.12 14.85
C TYR A 470 0.34 -2.86 14.46
N THR A 471 -0.46 -3.24 15.45
CA THR A 471 -1.82 -3.78 15.25
C THR A 471 -2.87 -2.67 15.14
N GLN A 472 -2.46 -1.40 15.19
CA GLN A 472 -3.33 -0.24 15.03
C GLN A 472 -2.89 0.58 13.82
N ARG A 473 -3.87 1.13 13.10
CA ARG A 473 -3.62 2.04 11.98
C ARG A 473 -4.06 3.46 12.34
N LEU A 474 -3.17 4.41 12.10
CA LEU A 474 -3.49 5.82 12.11
C LEU A 474 -4.34 6.15 10.89
N LEU A 475 -5.59 6.59 11.12
CA LEU A 475 -6.48 7.06 10.06
C LEU A 475 -6.36 8.57 9.91
N GLU A 476 -6.56 9.31 10.99
CA GLU A 476 -6.71 10.77 10.96
C GLU A 476 -5.97 11.43 12.12
N LEU A 477 -5.28 12.53 11.85
CA LEU A 477 -4.88 13.53 12.84
C LEU A 477 -5.36 14.87 12.30
N ARG A 478 -6.44 15.40 12.87
CA ARG A 478 -7.03 16.66 12.42
C ARG A 478 -7.13 17.68 13.54
N PRO A 479 -6.98 18.97 13.24
CA PRO A 479 -7.47 20.02 14.12
C PRO A 479 -8.99 20.05 14.10
N THR A 480 -9.65 20.36 15.23
CA THR A 480 -11.11 20.54 15.21
C THR A 480 -11.50 21.87 14.57
N GLU A 481 -12.68 21.90 13.95
CA GLU A 481 -13.25 23.04 13.23
C GLU A 481 -13.35 24.32 14.08
N ASN A 482 -13.38 24.18 15.42
CA ASN A 482 -13.52 25.30 16.37
C ASN A 482 -12.23 25.62 17.16
N GLY A 483 -11.09 25.04 16.77
CA GLY A 483 -9.78 25.33 17.37
C GLY A 483 -9.63 24.95 18.85
N ARG A 484 -10.54 24.14 19.42
CA ARG A 484 -10.61 23.91 20.87
C ARG A 484 -10.06 22.56 21.34
N GLN A 485 -10.01 21.51 20.51
CA GLN A 485 -9.36 20.23 20.86
C GLN A 485 -8.93 19.48 19.60
N SER A 486 -7.69 19.00 19.48
CA SER A 486 -7.32 18.14 18.34
C SER A 486 -7.95 16.75 18.45
N GLN A 487 -8.04 15.99 17.36
CA GLN A 487 -8.57 14.63 17.39
C GLN A 487 -7.68 13.65 16.64
N LEU A 488 -7.47 12.47 17.23
CA LEU A 488 -6.83 11.32 16.61
C LEU A 488 -7.90 10.28 16.29
N THR A 489 -8.04 9.86 15.04
CA THR A 489 -8.84 8.68 14.67
C THR A 489 -7.92 7.52 14.35
N LEU A 490 -8.15 6.38 15.00
CA LEU A 490 -7.39 5.16 14.78
C LEU A 490 -8.29 3.94 14.67
N GLN A 491 -7.72 2.87 14.13
CA GLN A 491 -8.40 1.61 13.91
C GLN A 491 -7.61 0.45 14.52
N GLN A 492 -8.28 -0.42 15.27
CA GLN A 492 -7.73 -1.71 15.69
C GLN A 492 -7.78 -2.70 14.52
N LEU A 493 -6.65 -3.28 14.15
CA LEU A 493 -6.52 -4.25 13.06
C LEU A 493 -6.24 -5.67 13.53
N ALA A 494 -6.09 -5.93 14.83
CA ALA A 494 -5.93 -7.30 15.33
C ALA A 494 -7.27 -7.90 15.76
N PRO A 495 -7.38 -9.24 15.73
CA PRO A 495 -8.56 -9.97 16.23
C PRO A 495 -8.70 -9.91 17.76
N CYS A 496 -7.73 -9.33 18.45
CA CYS A 496 -7.72 -9.15 19.90
C CYS A 496 -7.91 -7.68 20.30
N ARG A 497 -8.23 -7.46 21.59
CA ARG A 497 -8.44 -6.11 22.13
C ARG A 497 -7.15 -5.28 22.04
N GLY A 498 -7.27 -4.08 21.46
CA GLY A 498 -6.18 -3.14 21.31
C GLY A 498 -5.92 -2.34 22.59
N ARG A 499 -4.64 -2.18 22.96
CA ARG A 499 -4.24 -1.33 24.08
C ARG A 499 -4.06 0.10 23.61
N LEU A 500 -4.56 1.06 24.40
CA LEU A 500 -4.38 2.50 24.15
C LEU A 500 -3.45 3.16 25.18
N GLY A 501 -2.81 2.40 26.07
CA GLY A 501 -2.00 2.95 27.17
C GLY A 501 -0.90 3.92 26.72
N TRP A 502 -0.37 3.74 25.51
CA TRP A 502 0.63 4.62 24.89
C TRP A 502 0.09 6.02 24.56
N LEU A 503 -1.23 6.21 24.47
CA LEU A 503 -1.87 7.51 24.22
C LEU A 503 -2.02 8.38 25.47
N ARG A 504 -1.72 7.88 26.67
CA ARG A 504 -1.93 8.62 27.94
C ARG A 504 -1.15 9.94 28.02
N LEU A 505 -0.05 10.07 27.28
CA LEU A 505 0.70 11.32 27.19
C LEU A 505 0.02 12.36 26.29
N PHE A 506 -0.96 11.95 25.49
CA PHE A 506 -1.55 12.74 24.42
C PHE A 506 -3.03 13.11 24.67
N THR A 507 -3.66 12.55 25.69
CA THR A 507 -5.08 12.79 25.99
C THR A 507 -5.35 12.69 27.49
N ASP A 508 -6.28 13.53 27.94
CA ASP A 508 -6.84 13.46 29.30
C ASP A 508 -8.10 12.57 29.35
N ALA A 509 -8.54 12.02 28.21
CA ALA A 509 -9.70 11.14 28.14
C ALA A 509 -9.42 9.76 28.75
N GLU A 510 -10.46 9.14 29.33
CA GLU A 510 -10.37 7.76 29.82
C GLU A 510 -10.15 6.80 28.64
N LEU A 511 -9.03 6.07 28.67
CA LEU A 511 -8.64 5.17 27.59
C LEU A 511 -9.08 3.73 27.86
N LYS A 512 -10.26 3.37 27.35
CA LYS A 512 -10.74 1.98 27.32
C LYS A 512 -10.05 1.19 26.20
N PRO A 513 -9.82 -0.12 26.34
CA PRO A 513 -9.31 -0.94 25.23
C PRO A 513 -10.19 -0.83 23.99
N LEU A 514 -9.58 -0.92 22.80
CA LEU A 514 -10.32 -1.06 21.54
C LEU A 514 -10.85 -2.48 21.41
N GLN A 515 -12.09 -2.63 20.98
CA GLN A 515 -12.58 -3.92 20.49
C GLN A 515 -11.89 -4.28 19.17
N PRO A 516 -11.84 -5.58 18.80
CA PRO A 516 -11.36 -5.98 17.49
C PRO A 516 -12.05 -5.17 16.39
N TRP A 517 -11.28 -4.70 15.40
CA TRP A 517 -11.77 -3.95 14.23
C TRP A 517 -12.34 -2.56 14.53
N GLU A 518 -12.37 -2.12 15.79
CA GLU A 518 -12.97 -0.86 16.17
C GLU A 518 -12.22 0.34 15.58
N ILE A 519 -12.96 1.26 14.97
CA ILE A 519 -12.50 2.61 14.66
C ILE A 519 -12.95 3.53 15.80
N ARG A 520 -12.00 4.23 16.42
CA ARG A 520 -12.28 5.18 17.49
C ARG A 520 -11.54 6.48 17.28
N SER A 521 -12.25 7.56 17.53
CA SER A 521 -11.65 8.88 17.61
C SER A 521 -11.45 9.29 19.07
N VAL A 522 -10.24 9.74 19.40
CA VAL A 522 -9.80 10.13 20.74
C VAL A 522 -9.43 11.61 20.71
N PRO A 523 -10.00 12.47 21.58
CA PRO A 523 -9.59 13.86 21.68
C PRO A 523 -8.15 13.93 22.20
N LEU A 524 -7.34 14.83 21.66
CA LEU A 524 -5.96 15.05 22.10
C LEU A 524 -5.89 16.33 22.95
N SER A 525 -5.11 16.29 24.03
CA SER A 525 -4.90 17.45 24.91
C SER A 525 -4.00 18.50 24.26
N ASP A 526 -4.09 19.75 24.69
CA ASP A 526 -3.24 20.85 24.20
C ASP A 526 -1.82 20.82 24.79
N ARG A 527 -1.52 19.88 25.69
CA ARG A 527 -0.22 19.73 26.36
C ARG A 527 0.85 19.06 25.48
N VAL A 528 0.47 18.55 24.32
CA VAL A 528 1.31 17.82 23.34
C VAL A 528 1.99 18.77 22.38
#